data_AF-A0A7W7GQ28-F1
#
_entry.id   AF-A0A7W7GQ28-F1
#
_cell.length_a   1.000
_cell.length_b   1.000
_cell.length_c   1.000
_cell.angle_alpha   90.00
_cell.angle_beta   90.00
_cell.angle_gamma   90.00
#
_symmetry.space_group_name_H-M   'P 1'
#
loop_
_entity.id
_entity.type
_entity.pdbx_description
1 polymer ?
#
loop_
_entity_poly.entity_id
_entity_poly.type
_entity_poly.pdbx_seq_one_letter_code
_entity_poly.pdbx_strand_id
1 'polypeptide(L)'
;MTDEGLFIPYDLLRRRCGEPMESTEAEELLDTVGLQALGEQWLLRTEGDAWVPVGIQEFSREAVTVAPRLDDRAVAKAPDLTATVMLSLPTDRLRSAE
;
A
#
# COMPACT_ATOMS: atom_id res chain seq x y z
N MET A 1 -11.47 18.26 6.83
CA MET A 1 -12.62 18.44 7.74
C MET A 1 -13.62 19.32 7.02
N THR A 2 -14.92 19.02 7.08
CA THR A 2 -15.97 19.88 6.47
C THR A 2 -16.21 21.11 7.35
N ASP A 3 -16.95 22.09 6.84
CA ASP A 3 -17.40 23.26 7.61
C ASP A 3 -18.29 22.88 8.81
N GLU A 4 -18.89 21.69 8.76
CA GLU A 4 -19.72 21.10 9.83
C GLU A 4 -18.91 20.31 10.86
N GLY A 5 -17.57 20.28 10.74
CA GLY A 5 -16.68 19.59 11.68
C GLY A 5 -16.47 18.09 11.42
N LEU A 6 -17.06 17.54 10.35
CA LEU A 6 -16.89 16.12 10.00
C LEU A 6 -15.52 15.85 9.37
N PHE A 7 -14.95 14.69 9.69
CA PHE A 7 -13.71 14.22 9.12
C PHE A 7 -13.93 13.61 7.73
N ILE A 8 -13.06 13.93 6.77
CA ILE A 8 -13.12 13.33 5.42
C ILE A 8 -12.00 12.29 5.35
N PRO A 9 -12.31 10.98 5.29
CA PRO A 9 -11.30 9.95 5.35
C PRO A 9 -10.54 9.81 4.03
N TYR A 10 -9.23 10.00 4.11
CA TYR A 10 -8.28 9.76 3.04
C TYR A 10 -7.27 8.71 3.49
N ASP A 11 -7.07 7.68 2.66
CA ASP A 11 -6.07 6.64 2.91
C ASP A 11 -4.64 7.20 2.84
N LEU A 12 -3.63 6.36 3.13
CA LEU A 12 -2.20 6.73 3.06
C LEU A 12 -1.77 7.17 1.65
N LEU A 13 -2.53 6.83 0.61
CA LEU A 13 -2.30 7.22 -0.78
C LEU A 13 -3.14 8.44 -1.20
N ARG A 14 -3.75 9.13 -0.22
CA ARG A 14 -4.61 10.31 -0.41
C ARG A 14 -5.82 10.05 -1.31
N ARG A 15 -6.30 8.81 -1.35
CA ARG A 15 -7.56 8.45 -2.01
C ARG A 15 -8.68 8.57 -0.99
N ARG A 16 -9.79 9.19 -1.39
CA ARG A 16 -10.97 9.30 -0.53
C ARG A 16 -11.58 7.91 -0.38
N CYS A 17 -11.71 7.44 0.86
CA CYS A 17 -12.18 6.09 1.17
C CYS A 17 -13.55 6.07 1.87
N GLY A 18 -14.18 7.23 2.03
CA GLY A 18 -15.52 7.36 2.62
C GLY A 18 -16.12 8.76 2.49
N GLU A 19 -17.37 8.88 2.91
CA GLU A 19 -18.06 10.16 3.07
C GLU A 19 -17.62 10.88 4.35
N PRO A 20 -17.90 12.19 4.51
CA PRO A 20 -17.62 12.89 5.75
C PRO A 20 -18.32 12.21 6.93
N MET A 21 -17.57 11.93 8.00
CA MET A 21 -18.03 11.15 9.15
C MET A 21 -17.35 11.62 10.44
N GLU A 22 -17.78 11.07 11.57
CA GLU A 22 -17.15 11.37 12.86
C GLU A 22 -15.69 10.87 12.91
N SER A 23 -14.85 11.55 13.68
CA SER A 23 -13.41 11.27 13.70
C SER A 23 -13.08 9.84 14.15
N THR A 24 -13.82 9.29 15.11
CA THR A 24 -13.62 7.91 15.60
C THR A 24 -13.98 6.89 14.53
N GLU A 25 -15.09 7.08 13.82
CA GLU A 25 -15.51 6.21 12.73
C GLU A 25 -14.51 6.26 11.56
N ALA A 26 -13.99 7.45 11.27
CA ALA A 26 -12.93 7.61 10.28
C ALA A 26 -11.63 6.89 10.66
N GLU A 27 -11.26 6.91 11.94
CA GLU A 27 -10.08 6.20 12.44
C GLU A 27 -10.21 4.69 12.22
N GLU A 28 -11.35 4.09 12.61
CA GLU A 28 -11.64 2.66 12.39
C GLU A 28 -11.65 2.29 10.90
N LEU A 29 -12.24 3.14 10.05
CA LEU A 29 -12.24 2.96 8.61
C LEU A 29 -10.82 3.00 8.04
N LEU A 30 -10.01 3.98 8.45
CA LEU A 30 -8.65 4.15 7.96
C LEU A 30 -7.70 3.05 8.43
N ASP A 31 -7.88 2.54 9.64
CA ASP A 31 -7.14 1.37 10.12
C ASP A 31 -7.48 0.15 9.27
N THR A 32 -8.77 -0.08 9.03
CA THR A 32 -9.25 -1.17 8.17
C THR A 32 -8.72 -1.04 6.73
N VAL A 33 -8.82 0.15 6.13
CA VAL A 33 -8.37 0.41 4.76
C VAL A 33 -6.84 0.31 4.66
N GLY A 34 -6.12 0.79 5.66
CA GLY A 34 -4.66 0.66 5.75
C GLY A 34 -4.23 -0.82 5.77
N LEU A 35 -4.91 -1.64 6.55
CA LEU A 35 -4.68 -3.10 6.60
C LEU A 35 -5.09 -3.80 5.29
N GLN A 36 -6.21 -3.39 4.68
CA GLN A 36 -6.66 -3.93 3.39
C GLN A 36 -5.64 -3.62 2.28
N ALA A 37 -5.01 -2.45 2.27
CA ALA A 37 -3.98 -2.09 1.29
C ALA A 37 -2.74 -3.01 1.36
N LEU A 38 -2.40 -3.51 2.55
CA LEU A 38 -1.35 -4.53 2.75
C LEU A 38 -1.85 -5.95 2.37
N GLY A 39 -3.14 -6.20 2.53
CA GLY A 39 -3.79 -7.47 2.20
C GLY A 39 -4.06 -7.68 0.72
N GLU A 40 -4.18 -6.60 -0.06
CA GLU A 40 -4.47 -6.60 -1.50
C GLU A 40 -3.34 -7.27 -2.31
N GLN A 41 -3.72 -7.99 -3.38
CA GLN A 41 -2.78 -8.63 -4.28
C GLN A 41 -2.32 -7.65 -5.35
N TRP A 42 -1.00 -7.52 -5.52
CA TRP A 42 -0.37 -6.67 -6.52
C TRP A 42 0.40 -7.50 -7.54
N LEU A 43 0.67 -6.93 -8.71
CA LEU A 43 1.56 -7.52 -9.72
C LEU A 43 2.78 -6.62 -9.91
N LEU A 44 3.97 -7.20 -9.83
CA LEU A 44 5.24 -6.53 -10.09
C LEU A 44 5.78 -6.95 -11.46
N ARG A 45 6.22 -5.98 -12.25
CA ARG A 45 6.93 -6.25 -13.52
C ARG A 45 8.39 -6.52 -13.25
N THR A 46 8.88 -7.64 -13.76
CA THR A 46 10.30 -8.04 -13.68
C THR A 46 11.12 -7.41 -14.81
N GLU A 47 12.45 -7.45 -14.71
CA GLU A 47 13.36 -6.98 -15.76
C GLU A 47 13.17 -7.72 -17.10
N GLY A 48 12.68 -8.96 -17.05
CA GLY A 48 12.32 -9.76 -18.23
C GLY A 48 10.90 -9.52 -18.75
N ASP A 49 10.22 -8.46 -18.31
CA ASP A 49 8.87 -8.06 -18.71
C ASP A 49 7.73 -9.02 -18.26
N ALA A 50 8.04 -10.02 -17.42
CA ALA A 50 7.03 -10.88 -16.82
C ALA A 50 6.36 -10.20 -15.61
N TRP A 51 5.08 -10.49 -15.36
CA TRP A 51 4.34 -10.06 -14.18
C TRP A 51 4.32 -11.14 -13.10
N VAL A 52 4.64 -10.77 -11.86
CA VAL A 52 4.65 -11.70 -10.71
C VAL A 52 3.79 -11.17 -9.56
N PRO A 53 3.01 -12.03 -8.86
CA PRO A 53 2.20 -11.60 -7.73
C PRO A 53 3.07 -11.25 -6.52
N VAL A 54 2.79 -10.08 -5.95
CA VAL A 54 3.46 -9.56 -4.75
C VAL A 54 2.44 -9.00 -3.77
N GLY A 55 2.82 -8.94 -2.50
CA GLY A 55 2.12 -8.20 -1.46
C GLY A 55 2.97 -7.03 -1.00
N ILE A 56 2.33 -5.92 -0.63
CA ILE A 56 3.03 -4.79 -0.01
C ILE A 56 3.24 -5.12 1.48
N GLN A 57 4.49 -5.02 1.93
CA GLN A 57 4.85 -5.23 3.33
C GLN A 57 4.95 -3.92 4.10
N GLU A 58 5.52 -2.89 3.47
CA GLU A 58 5.81 -1.62 4.12
C GLU A 58 5.74 -0.46 3.13
N PHE A 59 5.26 0.69 3.61
CA PHE A 59 5.41 1.98 2.97
C PHE A 59 6.36 2.85 3.78
N SER A 60 7.38 3.37 3.12
CA SER A 60 8.21 4.45 3.65
C SER A 60 7.99 5.72 2.83
N ARG A 61 8.58 6.83 3.28
CA ARG A 61 8.54 8.08 2.51
C ARG A 61 9.13 7.92 1.11
N GLU A 62 10.18 7.12 0.96
CA GLU A 62 11.03 7.07 -0.24
C GLU A 62 10.87 5.78 -1.03
N ALA A 63 10.20 4.77 -0.47
CA ALA A 63 10.08 3.47 -1.10
C ALA A 63 8.84 2.69 -0.65
N VAL A 64 8.42 1.76 -1.51
CA VAL A 64 7.48 0.69 -1.18
C VAL A 64 8.24 -0.63 -1.16
N THR A 65 8.04 -1.39 -0.09
CA THR A 65 8.67 -2.70 0.08
C THR A 65 7.63 -3.79 -0.23
N VAL A 66 7.95 -4.67 -1.17
CA VAL A 66 7.08 -5.77 -1.59
C VAL A 66 7.77 -7.12 -1.45
N ALA A 67 7.00 -8.17 -1.20
CA ALA A 67 7.48 -9.55 -1.25
C ALA A 67 6.64 -10.40 -2.20
N PRO A 68 7.21 -11.45 -2.81
CA PRO A 68 6.47 -12.44 -3.56
C PRO A 68 5.31 -13.00 -2.72
N ARG A 69 4.12 -13.06 -3.31
CA ARG A 69 3.00 -13.83 -2.76
C ARG A 69 2.99 -15.20 -3.43
N LEU A 70 2.68 -16.23 -2.64
CA LEU A 70 2.33 -17.52 -3.22
C LEU A 70 1.03 -17.33 -4.02
N ASP A 71 1.06 -17.68 -5.30
CA ASP A 71 -0.16 -17.92 -6.05
C ASP A 71 -0.59 -19.36 -5.73
N ASP A 72 -1.80 -19.55 -5.19
CA ASP A 72 -2.34 -20.87 -4.86
C ASP A 72 -2.39 -21.83 -6.07
N ARG A 73 -2.19 -21.33 -7.29
CA ARG A 73 -2.16 -22.11 -8.54
C ARG A 73 -0.75 -22.41 -9.05
N ALA A 74 0.31 -21.84 -8.47
CA ALA A 74 1.69 -22.00 -8.95
C ALA A 74 2.42 -23.14 -8.24
N VAL A 75 2.30 -24.37 -8.75
CA VAL A 75 2.88 -25.59 -8.12
C VAL A 75 4.32 -25.91 -8.59
N ALA A 76 4.99 -25.03 -9.34
CA ALA A 76 6.22 -25.44 -10.05
C ALA A 76 7.56 -24.90 -9.49
N LYS A 77 7.57 -23.90 -8.62
CA LYS A 77 8.77 -23.45 -7.88
C LYS A 77 8.28 -22.65 -6.68
N ALA A 78 8.63 -23.06 -5.46
CA ALA A 78 8.35 -22.25 -4.29
C ALA A 78 9.11 -20.91 -4.45
N PRO A 79 8.41 -19.76 -4.54
CA PRO A 79 9.09 -18.47 -4.53
C PRO A 79 9.81 -18.32 -3.20
N ASP A 80 11.00 -17.71 -3.21
CA ASP A 80 11.66 -17.33 -1.98
C ASP A 80 10.84 -16.22 -1.31
N LEU A 81 10.03 -16.60 -0.32
CA LEU A 81 9.16 -15.69 0.42
C LEU A 81 9.93 -14.73 1.32
N THR A 82 11.24 -14.92 1.50
CA THR A 82 12.12 -14.00 2.23
C THR A 82 12.71 -12.93 1.32
N ALA A 83 12.66 -13.15 -0.01
CA ALA A 83 13.09 -12.17 -0.98
C ALA A 83 12.19 -10.93 -0.90
N THR A 84 12.82 -9.78 -0.71
CA THR A 84 12.14 -8.50 -0.60
C THR A 84 12.63 -7.60 -1.72
N VAL A 85 11.70 -6.94 -2.40
CA VAL A 85 11.98 -5.98 -3.47
C VAL A 85 11.57 -4.60 -3.01
N MET A 86 12.48 -3.65 -3.12
CA MET A 86 12.22 -2.26 -2.78
C MET A 86 12.01 -1.45 -4.07
N LEU A 87 10.87 -0.77 -4.16
CA LEU A 87 10.50 0.10 -5.26
C LEU A 87 10.66 1.56 -4.81
N SER A 88 11.60 2.28 -5.43
CA SER A 88 11.78 3.71 -5.12
C SER A 88 10.57 4.53 -5.57
N LEU A 89 10.08 5.39 -4.69
CA LEU A 89 9.10 6.41 -5.00
C LEU A 89 9.82 7.65 -5.54
N PRO A 90 9.23 8.38 -6.52
CA PRO A 90 9.85 9.58 -7.10
C PRO A 90 9.77 10.76 -6.13
N THR A 91 10.64 10.76 -5.11
CA THR A 91 10.64 11.72 -4.00
C THR A 91 11.71 12.80 -4.11
N ASP A 92 12.37 12.93 -5.26
CA ASP A 92 13.44 13.92 -5.50
C ASP A 92 13.01 15.38 -5.26
N ARG A 93 11.69 15.63 -5.27
CA ARG A 93 11.08 16.94 -5.01
C ARG A 93 10.67 17.16 -3.55
N LEU A 94 10.79 16.14 -2.70
CA LEU A 94 10.48 16.21 -1.28
C LEU A 94 11.75 16.58 -0.51
N ARG A 95 11.61 17.48 0.46
CA ARG A 95 12.67 17.81 1.43
C ARG A 95 12.09 17.80 2.84
N SER A 96 12.94 17.56 3.84
CA SER A 96 12.53 17.83 5.24
C SER A 96 12.27 19.32 5.41
N ALA A 97 11.37 19.66 6.34
CA ALA A 97 11.06 21.05 6.69
C ALA A 97 11.97 21.58 7.83
N GLU A 98 12.87 20.74 8.33
CA GLU A 98 13.84 21.06 9.39
C GLU A 98 14.89 22.11 8.96
#